data_AF-A0A251SNQ3-F1
#
_entry.id   AF-A0A251SNQ3-F1
#
_cell.length_a   1.000
_cell.length_b   1.000
_cell.length_c   1.000
_cell.angle_alpha   90.00
_cell.angle_beta   90.00
_cell.angle_gamma   90.00
#
_symmetry.space_group_name_H-M   'P 1'
#
loop_
_entity.id
_entity.type
_entity.pdbx_description
1 polymer ?
#
loop_
_entity_poly.entity_id
_entity_poly.type
_entity_poly.pdbx_seq_one_letter_code
_entity_poly.pdbx_strand_id
1 'polypeptide(L)'
;MRPFIKRFIPHPAPFNLLARFPATILLHQRQHQQSVLLGTNSSLNPTYKMSSSKPITDFFPPSKRSKVVASAAPSSFEPSFKRSSISVLQKPTTTVAAAASTPPESIDDDDGPGKVSSLTAEQKLRVQFNQSLAKAKRNLRVCAERVQKSTSGKGLGMLKLEELLVEETWLEAIPGEFQKPYANKLSEFVESEIQSSIPIYPPQHLIFNALNSTPFDQVKAVIIGQDPYHGPGQAMGLSFSVPQGIKIPSSLLNMYKELHQDLGCSIPSHGNLERWAVQGVLLLNAVLTVRQHQANSHAKKGWEQFTDSVIETISAKKTGIVFLLWGNYAQAKSRLIDENKHHILKAAHPSGLSAHRGFFGCRHFSRTNRILEEAKTTPVDWQL
;
A
#
# COMPACT_ATOMS: atom_id res chain seq x y z
N MET A 1 56.34 -8.41 57.01
CA MET A 1 55.94 -9.45 57.99
C MET A 1 54.43 -9.34 58.25
N ARG A 2 53.77 -10.40 58.74
CA ARG A 2 52.40 -10.39 59.32
C ARG A 2 52.50 -10.51 60.86
N PRO A 3 51.49 -10.12 61.66
CA PRO A 3 50.28 -10.94 61.93
C PRO A 3 48.97 -10.13 61.69
N PHE A 4 47.72 -10.66 61.60
CA PHE A 4 46.93 -11.62 62.41
C PHE A 4 46.65 -11.09 63.86
N ILE A 5 45.46 -11.13 64.46
CA ILE A 5 44.39 -12.17 64.49
C ILE A 5 42.93 -11.60 64.48
N LYS A 6 41.98 -12.48 64.09
CA LYS A 6 40.50 -12.44 64.04
C LYS A 6 39.72 -11.83 65.23
N ARG A 7 38.47 -11.40 64.96
CA ARG A 7 37.24 -11.90 65.65
C ARG A 7 36.03 -11.93 64.70
N PHE A 8 34.93 -12.58 65.11
CA PHE A 8 33.73 -12.96 64.32
C PHE A 8 32.44 -12.56 65.09
N ILE A 9 31.23 -12.89 64.56
CA ILE A 9 29.85 -12.87 65.16
C ILE A 9 28.92 -11.75 64.59
N PRO A 10 27.65 -12.03 64.17
CA PRO A 10 27.17 -13.07 63.25
C PRO A 10 26.19 -12.49 62.17
N HIS A 11 25.42 -13.32 61.46
CA HIS A 11 24.29 -12.89 60.61
C HIS A 11 23.02 -12.62 61.44
N PRO A 12 22.05 -11.83 60.92
CA PRO A 12 20.77 -12.46 60.60
C PRO A 12 20.13 -11.97 59.28
N ALA A 13 19.12 -12.71 58.82
CA ALA A 13 18.11 -12.39 57.80
C ALA A 13 16.96 -13.42 57.95
N PRO A 14 15.78 -13.26 57.33
CA PRO A 14 15.27 -12.12 56.57
C PRO A 14 14.02 -11.48 57.23
N PHE A 15 13.45 -10.43 56.61
CA PHE A 15 12.07 -10.02 56.88
C PHE A 15 11.28 -9.83 55.57
N ASN A 16 10.12 -10.46 55.49
CA ASN A 16 9.17 -10.28 54.38
C ASN A 16 8.35 -9.00 54.59
N LEU A 17 8.08 -8.26 53.52
CA LEU A 17 7.00 -7.27 53.51
C LEU A 17 6.13 -7.43 52.26
N LEU A 18 4.98 -8.09 52.44
CA LEU A 18 3.97 -8.27 51.39
C LEU A 18 3.09 -7.02 51.27
N ALA A 19 3.39 -6.16 50.29
CA ALA A 19 2.45 -5.14 49.83
C ALA A 19 1.49 -5.73 48.77
N ARG A 20 0.18 -5.47 48.91
CA ARG A 20 -0.88 -5.92 47.98
C ARG A 20 -1.37 -4.77 47.09
N PHE A 21 -2.35 -5.09 46.23
CA PHE A 21 -3.13 -4.23 45.32
C PHE A 21 -2.55 -4.04 43.90
N PRO A 22 -3.41 -3.87 42.87
CA PRO A 22 -4.25 -4.97 42.41
C PRO A 22 -4.20 -5.21 40.88
N ALA A 23 -4.37 -6.47 40.47
CA ALA A 23 -4.41 -6.83 39.05
C ALA A 23 -5.79 -6.51 38.42
N THR A 24 -5.92 -5.36 37.75
CA THR A 24 -7.13 -5.00 37.00
C THR A 24 -6.79 -4.22 35.73
N ILE A 25 -6.38 -4.94 34.67
CA ILE A 25 -6.48 -4.62 33.22
C ILE A 25 -5.99 -5.87 32.46
N LEU A 26 -6.77 -6.96 32.48
CA LEU A 26 -6.48 -8.17 31.69
C LEU A 26 -7.71 -9.08 31.48
N LEU A 27 -8.90 -8.47 31.37
CA LEU A 27 -10.19 -9.18 31.45
C LEU A 27 -11.20 -8.71 30.38
N HIS A 28 -10.74 -8.55 29.14
CA HIS A 28 -11.60 -8.23 27.97
C HIS A 28 -11.20 -8.94 26.66
N GLN A 29 -10.38 -10.00 26.74
CA GLN A 29 -9.97 -10.80 25.57
C GLN A 29 -10.04 -12.32 25.83
N ARG A 30 -10.97 -12.75 26.71
CA ARG A 30 -11.09 -14.17 27.14
C ARG A 30 -12.53 -14.68 27.32
N GLN A 31 -13.48 -14.16 26.53
CA GLN A 31 -14.89 -14.59 26.54
C GLN A 31 -15.47 -15.01 25.16
N HIS A 32 -14.61 -15.29 24.17
CA HIS A 32 -15.06 -15.81 22.86
C HIS A 32 -14.54 -17.22 22.51
N GLN A 33 -14.02 -17.97 23.50
CA GLN A 33 -13.56 -19.35 23.35
C GLN A 33 -13.97 -20.23 24.54
N GLN A 34 -15.28 -20.41 24.77
CA GLN A 34 -15.81 -21.48 25.63
C GLN A 34 -17.32 -21.73 25.39
N SER A 35 -17.68 -22.23 24.19
CA SER A 35 -19.05 -22.64 23.87
C SER A 35 -19.16 -23.77 22.83
N VAL A 36 -18.11 -24.59 22.68
CA VAL A 36 -18.14 -25.82 21.86
C VAL A 36 -17.35 -26.92 22.60
N LEU A 37 -18.07 -27.77 23.34
CA LEU A 37 -17.77 -29.18 23.68
C LEU A 37 -18.64 -29.63 24.88
N LEU A 38 -19.82 -30.20 24.59
CA LEU A 38 -20.56 -31.20 25.37
C LEU A 38 -21.97 -31.34 24.74
N GLY A 39 -22.33 -32.55 24.31
CA GLY A 39 -23.60 -32.80 23.61
C GLY A 39 -23.50 -34.00 22.68
N THR A 40 -23.87 -35.19 23.18
CA THR A 40 -23.74 -36.47 22.46
C THR A 40 -25.03 -36.90 21.77
N ASN A 41 -24.88 -37.47 20.58
CA ASN A 41 -25.75 -38.45 19.90
C ASN A 41 -27.25 -38.50 20.24
N SER A 42 -28.08 -38.20 19.24
CA SER A 42 -29.19 -39.10 18.89
C SER A 42 -29.52 -38.98 17.38
N SER A 43 -29.97 -40.10 16.79
CA SER A 43 -30.18 -40.24 15.35
C SER A 43 -31.57 -39.78 14.93
N LEU A 44 -31.72 -39.21 13.72
CA LEU A 44 -32.90 -39.38 12.87
C LEU A 44 -32.62 -38.88 11.43
N ASN A 45 -32.78 -39.76 10.45
CA ASN A 45 -32.79 -39.39 9.03
C ASN A 45 -34.17 -38.83 8.64
N PRO A 46 -34.21 -37.86 7.71
CA PRO A 46 -35.17 -37.94 6.62
C PRO A 46 -34.49 -37.90 5.24
N THR A 47 -35.02 -38.69 4.31
CA THR A 47 -34.51 -38.80 2.93
C THR A 47 -34.87 -37.55 2.11
N TYR A 48 -33.87 -36.93 1.48
CA TYR A 48 -34.08 -35.94 0.42
C TYR A 48 -33.88 -36.58 -0.96
N LYS A 49 -34.88 -36.42 -1.83
CA LYS A 49 -34.84 -36.90 -3.21
C LYS A 49 -33.92 -36.03 -4.05
N MET A 50 -33.13 -36.64 -4.93
CA MET A 50 -32.52 -35.90 -6.04
C MET A 50 -33.62 -35.37 -6.98
N SER A 51 -33.43 -34.14 -7.45
CA SER A 51 -34.19 -33.54 -8.55
C SER A 51 -33.22 -32.98 -9.58
N SER A 52 -33.60 -33.00 -10.85
CA SER A 52 -32.70 -32.78 -11.98
C SER A 52 -32.45 -31.31 -12.34
N SER A 53 -31.45 -31.12 -13.18
CA SER A 53 -30.89 -29.83 -13.63
C SER A 53 -31.80 -29.01 -14.55
N LYS A 54 -31.72 -27.68 -14.41
CA LYS A 54 -32.01 -26.69 -15.46
C LYS A 54 -31.00 -25.52 -15.40
N PRO A 55 -30.66 -24.88 -16.53
CA PRO A 55 -29.62 -23.84 -16.59
C PRO A 55 -30.14 -22.45 -16.14
N ILE A 56 -29.19 -21.54 -15.85
CA ILE A 56 -29.47 -20.12 -15.59
C ILE A 56 -29.54 -19.34 -16.91
N THR A 57 -30.73 -18.87 -17.26
CA THR A 57 -30.97 -17.87 -18.33
C THR A 57 -31.96 -16.76 -17.96
N ASP A 58 -32.76 -16.94 -16.90
CA ASP A 58 -33.93 -16.10 -16.60
C ASP A 58 -33.66 -15.07 -15.47
N PHE A 59 -32.69 -14.18 -15.67
CA PHE A 59 -32.35 -13.12 -14.69
C PHE A 59 -32.19 -11.70 -15.27
N PHE A 60 -32.70 -11.43 -16.48
CA PHE A 60 -32.74 -10.08 -17.08
C PHE A 60 -34.08 -9.75 -17.72
N PRO A 61 -34.87 -8.79 -17.17
CA PRO A 61 -36.01 -8.19 -17.87
C PRO A 61 -35.54 -7.11 -18.88
N PRO A 62 -36.17 -6.99 -20.06
CA PRO A 62 -35.74 -6.05 -21.10
C PRO A 62 -36.14 -4.60 -20.82
N SER A 63 -35.34 -3.65 -21.30
CA SER A 63 -35.60 -2.21 -21.19
C SER A 63 -36.76 -1.75 -22.07
N LYS A 64 -37.63 -0.89 -21.54
CA LYS A 64 -38.75 -0.30 -22.30
C LYS A 64 -38.29 0.94 -23.06
N ARG A 65 -38.66 1.01 -24.34
CA ARG A 65 -38.30 2.06 -25.31
C ARG A 65 -39.39 3.13 -25.36
N SER A 66 -39.08 4.34 -24.90
CA SER A 66 -40.02 5.48 -24.95
C SER A 66 -40.31 5.91 -26.39
N LYS A 67 -41.59 6.15 -26.72
CA LYS A 67 -42.04 6.75 -27.98
C LYS A 67 -42.32 8.25 -27.80
N VAL A 68 -42.05 9.02 -28.85
CA VAL A 68 -42.50 10.41 -29.01
C VAL A 68 -43.88 10.41 -29.66
N VAL A 69 -44.80 11.25 -29.16
CA VAL A 69 -46.07 11.66 -29.80
C VAL A 69 -46.27 13.15 -29.50
N ALA A 70 -46.95 13.90 -30.38
CA ALA A 70 -47.14 15.34 -30.28
C ALA A 70 -48.58 15.77 -30.64
N SER A 71 -48.89 17.07 -30.44
CA SER A 71 -50.19 17.75 -30.66
C SER A 71 -51.28 17.39 -29.62
N ALA A 72 -52.26 18.27 -29.29
CA ALA A 72 -52.56 19.62 -29.77
C ALA A 72 -53.14 20.51 -28.62
N ALA A 73 -53.30 21.82 -28.87
CA ALA A 73 -54.03 22.78 -28.02
C ALA A 73 -55.51 22.95 -28.52
N PRO A 74 -56.43 23.77 -27.95
CA PRO A 74 -56.25 25.24 -27.76
C PRO A 74 -56.99 25.89 -26.55
N SER A 75 -56.97 27.24 -26.51
CA SER A 75 -57.83 28.17 -25.73
C SER A 75 -57.55 28.31 -24.21
N SER A 76 -57.68 29.50 -23.58
CA SER A 76 -57.79 30.89 -24.09
C SER A 76 -57.51 31.93 -22.97
N PHE A 77 -57.52 33.22 -23.32
CA PHE A 77 -57.41 34.46 -22.52
C PHE A 77 -56.02 35.09 -22.29
N GLU A 78 -55.88 36.27 -22.89
CA GLU A 78 -55.02 37.43 -22.57
C GLU A 78 -55.99 38.65 -22.42
N PRO A 79 -55.59 39.93 -22.18
CA PRO A 79 -54.24 40.49 -22.17
C PRO A 79 -53.89 41.40 -20.96
N SER A 80 -52.64 41.88 -20.91
CA SER A 80 -52.28 43.22 -20.38
C SER A 80 -50.91 43.68 -20.90
N PHE A 81 -50.86 44.83 -21.58
CA PHE A 81 -49.67 45.39 -22.25
C PHE A 81 -48.69 46.12 -21.30
N LYS A 82 -47.38 46.08 -21.63
CA LYS A 82 -46.66 47.25 -22.20
C LYS A 82 -45.26 46.93 -22.78
N ARG A 83 -44.94 47.59 -23.91
CA ARG A 83 -43.60 47.71 -24.56
C ARG A 83 -42.81 48.89 -23.93
N SER A 84 -41.56 49.27 -24.27
CA SER A 84 -40.62 48.98 -25.41
C SER A 84 -39.15 49.02 -24.89
N SER A 85 -38.03 49.05 -25.62
CA SER A 85 -37.56 49.07 -27.05
C SER A 85 -36.05 48.62 -27.03
N ILE A 86 -35.32 48.18 -28.07
CA ILE A 86 -35.08 48.59 -29.48
C ILE A 86 -34.34 49.96 -29.56
N SER A 87 -33.21 50.18 -30.26
CA SER A 87 -32.37 49.42 -31.24
C SER A 87 -30.84 49.65 -30.98
N VAL A 88 -29.90 48.75 -31.30
CA VAL A 88 -29.14 48.56 -32.58
C VAL A 88 -28.72 49.85 -33.33
N LEU A 89 -27.39 50.14 -33.45
CA LEU A 89 -26.62 50.36 -34.71
C LEU A 89 -25.11 50.74 -34.53
N GLN A 90 -24.25 50.20 -35.42
CA GLN A 90 -23.01 50.74 -36.05
C GLN A 90 -21.77 51.31 -35.29
N LYS A 91 -20.63 51.32 -36.02
CA LYS A 91 -19.31 51.95 -35.71
C LYS A 91 -19.14 53.30 -36.44
N PRO A 92 -18.16 54.14 -36.04
CA PRO A 92 -17.26 54.76 -37.02
C PRO A 92 -15.77 54.81 -36.58
N THR A 93 -14.92 55.52 -37.34
CA THR A 93 -13.46 55.71 -37.18
C THR A 93 -13.11 57.23 -37.25
N THR A 94 -11.87 57.78 -37.19
CA THR A 94 -10.52 57.29 -37.59
C THR A 94 -9.41 58.19 -36.97
N THR A 95 -8.13 57.79 -37.05
CA THR A 95 -6.89 58.62 -36.81
C THR A 95 -6.65 59.13 -35.38
N VAL A 96 -5.45 59.51 -34.87
CA VAL A 96 -4.02 59.65 -35.31
C VAL A 96 -3.12 59.30 -34.07
N ALA A 97 -1.77 59.27 -33.98
CA ALA A 97 -0.56 59.46 -34.83
C ALA A 97 0.60 58.67 -34.12
N ALA A 98 1.51 57.95 -34.77
CA ALA A 98 2.74 58.35 -35.50
C ALA A 98 3.96 58.83 -34.66
N ALA A 99 4.94 57.95 -34.45
CA ALA A 99 6.37 58.24 -34.17
C ALA A 99 7.23 57.00 -34.55
N ALA A 100 8.47 57.16 -35.06
CA ALA A 100 9.29 56.04 -35.54
C ALA A 100 10.81 56.35 -35.57
N SER A 101 11.66 55.33 -35.38
CA SER A 101 13.09 55.35 -35.76
C SER A 101 13.78 53.97 -35.71
N THR A 102 14.08 53.41 -36.90
CA THR A 102 15.25 52.56 -37.32
C THR A 102 15.77 51.34 -36.52
N PRO A 103 16.14 50.23 -37.20
CA PRO A 103 16.92 49.09 -36.69
C PRO A 103 18.41 49.12 -37.09
N PRO A 104 19.21 48.17 -36.58
CA PRO A 104 20.23 47.43 -37.36
C PRO A 104 19.80 45.94 -37.48
N GLU A 105 19.86 45.29 -38.65
CA GLU A 105 21.03 44.71 -39.34
C GLU A 105 21.49 43.34 -38.79
N SER A 106 22.09 42.54 -39.68
CA SER A 106 22.30 41.09 -39.58
C SER A 106 23.67 40.69 -40.11
N ILE A 107 24.24 39.57 -39.64
CA ILE A 107 24.97 38.51 -40.39
C ILE A 107 25.81 37.65 -39.42
N ASP A 108 25.74 36.32 -39.62
CA ASP A 108 26.61 35.20 -39.18
C ASP A 108 27.00 35.09 -37.67
N ASP A 109 27.12 33.90 -37.05
CA ASP A 109 27.99 32.77 -37.40
C ASP A 109 27.50 31.38 -36.88
N ASP A 110 28.16 30.31 -37.37
CA ASP A 110 28.24 28.92 -36.87
C ASP A 110 26.96 28.02 -36.84
N ASP A 111 26.70 27.31 -37.95
CA ASP A 111 25.88 26.07 -37.97
C ASP A 111 26.71 24.86 -37.49
N GLY A 112 27.05 24.84 -36.20
CA GLY A 112 27.88 23.82 -35.57
C GLY A 112 27.17 22.44 -35.48
N PRO A 113 27.71 21.37 -36.10
CA PRO A 113 26.99 20.09 -36.20
C PRO A 113 26.89 19.34 -34.87
N GLY A 114 25.66 18.96 -34.49
CA GLY A 114 25.43 17.90 -33.50
C GLY A 114 25.16 18.34 -32.06
N LYS A 115 24.37 19.39 -31.83
CA LYS A 115 23.86 19.73 -30.49
C LYS A 115 22.82 18.69 -30.01
N VAL A 116 23.30 17.56 -29.51
CA VAL A 116 22.49 16.47 -28.93
C VAL A 116 21.57 17.04 -27.85
N SER A 117 20.25 16.98 -28.09
CA SER A 117 19.23 17.51 -27.20
C SER A 117 19.27 16.81 -25.85
N SER A 118 19.81 17.49 -24.83
CA SER A 118 19.94 16.93 -23.49
C SER A 118 18.62 17.09 -22.73
N LEU A 119 18.08 15.96 -22.27
CA LEU A 119 16.78 15.93 -21.59
C LEU A 119 16.75 16.84 -20.36
N THR A 120 15.64 17.58 -20.19
CA THR A 120 15.36 18.37 -18.99
C THR A 120 15.27 17.49 -17.74
N ALA A 121 15.35 18.08 -16.55
CA ALA A 121 15.18 17.35 -15.30
C ALA A 121 13.84 16.60 -15.24
N GLU A 122 12.75 17.27 -15.61
CA GLU A 122 11.40 16.66 -15.67
C GLU A 122 11.34 15.50 -16.67
N GLN A 123 11.91 15.66 -17.87
CA GLN A 123 11.98 14.59 -18.86
C GLN A 123 12.78 13.38 -18.35
N LYS A 124 13.90 13.60 -17.67
CA LYS A 124 14.70 12.53 -17.04
C LYS A 124 13.90 11.79 -15.96
N LEU A 125 13.20 12.51 -15.08
CA LEU A 125 12.35 11.90 -14.05
C LEU A 125 11.20 11.09 -14.67
N ARG A 126 10.56 11.61 -15.73
CA ARG A 126 9.49 10.91 -16.46
C ARG A 126 9.99 9.65 -17.17
N VAL A 127 11.21 9.67 -17.73
CA VAL A 127 11.87 8.49 -18.31
C VAL A 127 12.18 7.45 -17.23
N GLN A 128 12.77 7.86 -16.10
CA GLN A 128 13.08 6.97 -14.98
C GLN A 128 11.81 6.31 -14.40
N PHE A 129 10.74 7.10 -14.19
CA PHE A 129 9.44 6.59 -13.74
C PHE A 129 8.87 5.55 -14.72
N ASN A 130 8.88 5.84 -16.02
CA ASN A 130 8.40 4.91 -17.04
C ASN A 130 9.23 3.62 -17.10
N GLN A 131 10.55 3.70 -16.91
CA GLN A 131 11.44 2.53 -16.84
C GLN A 131 11.11 1.66 -15.63
N SER A 132 10.98 2.24 -14.44
CA SER A 132 10.64 1.51 -13.21
C SER A 132 9.24 0.90 -13.27
N LEU A 133 8.26 1.61 -13.84
CA LEU A 133 6.91 1.10 -14.11
C LEU A 133 6.90 -0.05 -15.12
N ALA A 134 7.73 0.03 -16.17
CA ALA A 134 7.89 -1.07 -17.13
C ALA A 134 8.56 -2.29 -16.49
N LYS A 135 9.58 -2.09 -15.62
CA LYS A 135 10.25 -3.17 -14.87
C LYS A 135 9.26 -3.87 -13.92
N ALA A 136 8.49 -3.12 -13.14
CA ALA A 136 7.46 -3.66 -12.26
C ALA A 136 6.40 -4.49 -13.04
N LYS A 137 5.96 -3.99 -14.21
CA LYS A 137 5.00 -4.71 -15.06
C LYS A 137 5.59 -5.95 -15.76
N ARG A 138 6.88 -5.94 -16.12
CA ARG A 138 7.63 -7.14 -16.55
C ARG A 138 7.63 -8.17 -15.42
N ASN A 139 8.03 -7.74 -14.22
CA ASN A 139 8.16 -8.58 -13.04
C ASN A 139 6.82 -9.25 -12.67
N LEU A 140 5.74 -8.47 -12.59
CA LEU A 140 4.39 -8.99 -12.33
C LEU A 140 3.96 -10.03 -13.38
N ARG A 141 4.22 -9.79 -14.67
CA ARG A 141 3.93 -10.76 -15.74
C ARG A 141 4.73 -12.05 -15.59
N VAL A 142 6.05 -11.97 -15.38
CA VAL A 142 6.92 -13.15 -15.21
C VAL A 142 6.46 -13.99 -14.02
N CYS A 143 6.10 -13.35 -12.90
CA CYS A 143 5.60 -14.05 -11.71
C CYS A 143 4.24 -14.74 -11.98
N ALA A 144 3.30 -14.05 -12.65
CA ALA A 144 2.02 -14.63 -13.04
C ALA A 144 2.17 -15.80 -14.02
N GLU A 145 3.07 -15.68 -15.01
CA GLU A 145 3.38 -16.76 -15.95
C GLU A 145 3.99 -17.99 -15.25
N ARG A 146 4.89 -17.81 -14.28
CA ARG A 146 5.44 -18.93 -13.50
C ARG A 146 4.32 -19.67 -12.76
N VAL A 147 3.40 -18.95 -12.09
CA VAL A 147 2.27 -19.55 -11.34
C VAL A 147 1.30 -20.28 -12.27
N GLN A 148 1.01 -19.72 -13.45
CA GLN A 148 0.17 -20.39 -14.44
C GLN A 148 0.83 -21.69 -14.95
N LYS A 149 2.15 -21.69 -15.13
CA LYS A 149 2.91 -22.86 -15.58
C LYS A 149 2.96 -23.96 -14.50
N SER A 150 3.12 -23.63 -13.21
CA SER A 150 3.11 -24.66 -12.14
C SER A 150 1.75 -25.34 -12.01
N THR A 151 0.67 -24.57 -11.98
CA THR A 151 -0.72 -25.09 -11.90
C THR A 151 -1.16 -25.90 -13.12
N SER A 152 -0.42 -25.84 -14.23
CA SER A 152 -0.68 -26.63 -15.45
C SER A 152 0.08 -27.98 -15.47
N GLY A 153 1.01 -28.21 -14.53
CA GLY A 153 1.69 -29.49 -14.36
C GLY A 153 0.81 -30.53 -13.67
N LYS A 154 1.21 -31.81 -13.68
CA LYS A 154 0.46 -32.93 -13.07
C LYS A 154 0.54 -32.99 -11.52
N GLY A 155 0.62 -31.84 -10.85
CA GLY A 155 0.61 -31.75 -9.39
C GLY A 155 0.07 -30.39 -8.92
N LEU A 156 -0.67 -30.37 -7.81
CA LEU A 156 -1.15 -29.14 -7.17
C LEU A 156 -0.02 -28.45 -6.40
N GLY A 157 1.07 -28.12 -7.09
CA GLY A 157 2.26 -27.51 -6.51
C GLY A 157 2.17 -25.99 -6.42
N MET A 158 2.41 -25.45 -5.23
CA MET A 158 2.78 -24.05 -5.07
C MET A 158 4.15 -23.82 -5.75
N LEU A 159 4.39 -22.64 -6.32
CA LEU A 159 5.77 -22.23 -6.57
C LEU A 159 6.50 -22.02 -5.25
N LYS A 160 7.78 -22.40 -5.17
CA LYS A 160 8.61 -22.01 -4.02
C LYS A 160 8.58 -20.49 -3.86
N LEU A 161 8.58 -20.00 -2.61
CA LEU A 161 8.49 -18.56 -2.35
C LEU A 161 9.61 -17.77 -3.05
N GLU A 162 10.80 -18.36 -3.16
CA GLU A 162 11.93 -17.83 -3.94
C GLU A 162 11.59 -17.58 -5.42
N GLU A 163 10.80 -18.45 -6.05
CA GLU A 163 10.41 -18.33 -7.47
C GLU A 163 9.33 -17.25 -7.71
N LEU A 164 8.68 -16.77 -6.65
CA LEU A 164 7.72 -15.66 -6.70
C LEU A 164 8.41 -14.28 -6.59
N LEU A 165 9.64 -14.24 -6.06
CA LEU A 165 10.51 -13.07 -6.10
C LEU A 165 11.27 -13.08 -7.44
N VAL A 166 10.98 -12.09 -8.29
CA VAL A 166 11.54 -12.01 -9.65
C VAL A 166 12.40 -10.77 -9.88
N GLU A 167 12.45 -9.87 -8.90
CA GLU A 167 13.30 -8.68 -8.94
C GLU A 167 14.73 -9.04 -8.51
N GLU A 168 15.61 -9.10 -9.51
CA GLU A 168 17.00 -9.57 -9.41
C GLU A 168 17.80 -8.87 -8.29
N THR A 169 17.63 -7.55 -8.14
CA THR A 169 18.32 -6.75 -7.13
C THR A 169 17.95 -7.12 -5.68
N TRP A 170 16.78 -7.73 -5.45
CA TRP A 170 16.42 -8.27 -4.14
C TRP A 170 17.03 -9.64 -3.88
N LEU A 171 17.14 -10.51 -4.90
CA LEU A 171 17.81 -11.82 -4.77
C LEU A 171 19.30 -11.62 -4.42
N GLU A 172 19.95 -10.59 -4.99
CA GLU A 172 21.30 -10.14 -4.63
C GLU A 172 21.39 -9.49 -3.23
N ALA A 173 20.30 -8.86 -2.78
CA ALA A 173 20.25 -8.21 -1.47
C ALA A 173 20.08 -9.21 -0.31
N ILE A 174 19.28 -10.26 -0.47
CA ILE A 174 19.00 -11.29 0.55
C ILE A 174 19.46 -12.71 0.14
N PRO A 175 20.76 -12.92 -0.16
CA PRO A 175 21.27 -14.22 -0.59
C PRO A 175 21.19 -15.26 0.54
N GLY A 176 20.67 -16.44 0.24
CA GLY A 176 20.51 -17.53 1.20
C GLY A 176 19.26 -17.43 2.10
N GLU A 177 18.44 -16.39 1.95
CA GLU A 177 17.32 -16.12 2.86
C GLU A 177 16.23 -17.20 2.78
N PHE A 178 15.84 -17.60 1.57
CA PHE A 178 14.83 -18.63 1.34
C PHE A 178 15.29 -20.03 1.77
N GLN A 179 16.60 -20.25 1.85
CA GLN A 179 17.21 -21.52 2.26
C GLN A 179 17.31 -21.65 3.79
N LYS A 180 17.06 -20.58 4.56
CA LYS A 180 17.08 -20.63 6.04
C LYS A 180 16.00 -21.58 6.58
N PRO A 181 16.23 -22.28 7.71
CA PRO A 181 15.27 -23.27 8.25
C PRO A 181 13.87 -22.75 8.59
N TYR A 182 13.70 -21.44 8.82
CA TYR A 182 12.38 -20.84 9.03
C TYR A 182 11.65 -20.60 7.69
N ALA A 183 12.37 -20.28 6.61
CA ALA A 183 11.80 -19.96 5.30
C ALA A 183 11.32 -21.23 4.57
N ASN A 184 11.99 -22.37 4.78
CA ASN A 184 11.49 -23.68 4.37
C ASN A 184 10.13 -23.99 5.04
N LYS A 185 10.05 -23.87 6.38
CA LYS A 185 8.81 -24.09 7.15
C LYS A 185 7.69 -23.11 6.78
N LEU A 186 8.05 -21.86 6.45
CA LEU A 186 7.12 -20.86 5.93
C LEU A 186 6.59 -21.25 4.55
N SER A 187 7.43 -21.80 3.68
CA SER A 187 7.04 -22.27 2.35
C SER A 187 6.10 -23.48 2.45
N GLU A 188 6.46 -24.49 3.24
CA GLU A 188 5.62 -25.65 3.58
C GLU A 188 4.25 -25.21 4.11
N PHE A 189 4.24 -24.23 5.03
CA PHE A 189 3.02 -23.67 5.58
C PHE A 189 2.16 -22.99 4.51
N VAL A 190 2.72 -22.06 3.73
CA VAL A 190 1.95 -21.31 2.71
C VAL A 190 1.45 -22.24 1.60
N GLU A 191 2.17 -23.31 1.24
CA GLU A 191 1.69 -24.33 0.32
C GLU A 191 0.48 -25.07 0.88
N SER A 192 0.53 -25.51 2.15
CA SER A 192 -0.60 -26.18 2.81
C SER A 192 -1.85 -25.29 2.94
N GLU A 193 -1.68 -23.97 3.10
CA GLU A 193 -2.77 -23.01 3.13
C GLU A 193 -3.38 -22.79 1.73
N ILE A 194 -2.56 -22.80 0.67
CA ILE A 194 -3.00 -22.70 -0.74
C ILE A 194 -3.74 -23.95 -1.21
N GLN A 195 -3.34 -25.13 -0.72
CA GLN A 195 -4.04 -26.39 -0.97
C GLN A 195 -5.31 -26.56 -0.10
N SER A 196 -5.56 -25.64 0.84
CA SER A 196 -6.75 -25.66 1.70
C SER A 196 -8.02 -25.18 0.97
N SER A 197 -9.18 -25.48 1.54
CA SER A 197 -10.47 -24.99 1.04
C SER A 197 -10.77 -23.51 1.36
N ILE A 198 -9.88 -22.82 2.09
CA ILE A 198 -10.04 -21.41 2.47
C ILE A 198 -9.13 -20.56 1.58
N PRO A 199 -9.67 -19.68 0.71
CA PRO A 199 -8.85 -18.83 -0.15
C PRO A 199 -7.89 -17.95 0.67
N ILE A 200 -6.63 -17.88 0.23
CA ILE A 200 -5.65 -16.93 0.77
C ILE A 200 -5.46 -15.72 -0.14
N TYR A 201 -5.09 -14.59 0.45
CA TYR A 201 -4.79 -13.34 -0.22
C TYR A 201 -3.42 -12.79 0.22
N PRO A 202 -2.70 -12.07 -0.67
CA PRO A 202 -3.01 -11.87 -2.08
C PRO A 202 -2.82 -13.17 -2.90
N PRO A 203 -3.30 -13.22 -4.16
CA PRO A 203 -2.95 -14.31 -5.09
C PRO A 203 -1.43 -14.54 -5.18
N GLN A 204 -0.99 -15.77 -5.43
CA GLN A 204 0.44 -16.17 -5.34
C GLN A 204 1.41 -15.19 -6.04
N HIS A 205 1.11 -14.80 -7.28
CA HIS A 205 1.95 -13.91 -8.08
C HIS A 205 2.05 -12.46 -7.56
N LEU A 206 1.31 -12.12 -6.51
CA LEU A 206 1.33 -10.83 -5.81
C LEU A 206 1.93 -10.91 -4.41
N ILE A 207 2.33 -12.09 -3.90
CA ILE A 207 2.87 -12.23 -2.52
C ILE A 207 4.08 -11.31 -2.28
N PHE A 208 5.00 -11.23 -3.24
CA PHE A 208 6.15 -10.32 -3.19
C PHE A 208 5.98 -9.07 -4.05
N ASN A 209 4.76 -8.61 -4.32
CA ASN A 209 4.55 -7.45 -5.21
C ASN A 209 5.30 -6.20 -4.75
N ALA A 210 5.38 -5.94 -3.43
CA ALA A 210 6.17 -4.85 -2.87
C ALA A 210 7.65 -4.88 -3.27
N LEU A 211 8.29 -6.06 -3.26
CA LEU A 211 9.68 -6.24 -3.69
C LEU A 211 9.80 -6.23 -5.22
N ASN A 212 8.88 -6.91 -5.91
CA ASN A 212 8.85 -7.02 -7.38
C ASN A 212 8.56 -5.67 -8.09
N SER A 213 7.94 -4.71 -7.41
CA SER A 213 7.66 -3.35 -7.91
C SER A 213 8.61 -2.27 -7.39
N THR A 214 9.40 -2.56 -6.36
CA THR A 214 10.32 -1.61 -5.72
C THR A 214 11.74 -2.19 -5.69
N PRO A 215 12.54 -2.03 -6.76
CA PRO A 215 13.91 -2.55 -6.84
C PRO A 215 14.78 -2.13 -5.65
N PHE A 216 15.64 -3.03 -5.16
CA PHE A 216 16.42 -2.82 -3.93
C PHE A 216 17.35 -1.61 -4.03
N ASP A 217 17.94 -1.38 -5.21
CA ASP A 217 18.74 -0.21 -5.55
C ASP A 217 17.94 1.10 -5.41
N GLN A 218 16.65 1.09 -5.75
CA GLN A 218 15.77 2.27 -5.81
C GLN A 218 14.97 2.55 -4.53
N VAL A 219 14.98 1.65 -3.52
CA VAL A 219 14.32 1.91 -2.22
C VAL A 219 14.86 3.22 -1.63
N LYS A 220 13.95 4.16 -1.31
CA LYS A 220 14.26 5.44 -0.65
C LYS A 220 13.36 5.73 0.55
N ALA A 221 12.16 5.15 0.59
CA ALA A 221 11.27 5.17 1.75
C ALA A 221 10.63 3.80 1.98
N VAL A 222 10.19 3.53 3.22
CA VAL A 222 9.55 2.26 3.62
C VAL A 222 8.31 2.57 4.47
N ILE A 223 7.17 1.97 4.12
CA ILE A 223 5.89 2.10 4.85
C ILE A 223 5.46 0.70 5.31
N ILE A 224 5.47 0.46 6.63
CA ILE A 224 5.19 -0.85 7.21
C ILE A 224 3.69 -1.01 7.55
N GLY A 225 3.05 -1.99 6.93
CA GLY A 225 1.74 -2.52 7.32
C GLY A 225 1.84 -3.79 8.18
N GLN A 226 0.70 -4.25 8.70
CA GLN A 226 0.62 -5.43 9.56
C GLN A 226 0.42 -6.71 8.72
N ASP A 227 -0.82 -6.95 8.27
CA ASP A 227 -1.22 -8.06 7.40
C ASP A 227 -2.03 -7.55 6.19
N PRO A 228 -2.19 -8.34 5.10
CA PRO A 228 -2.90 -7.92 3.90
C PRO A 228 -4.41 -7.81 4.14
N TYR A 229 -5.12 -7.11 3.25
CA TYR A 229 -6.58 -7.06 3.31
C TYR A 229 -7.22 -8.43 3.03
N HIS A 230 -7.88 -8.98 4.05
CA HIS A 230 -8.49 -10.31 4.05
C HIS A 230 -9.85 -10.41 3.33
N GLY A 231 -10.24 -9.41 2.51
CA GLY A 231 -11.46 -9.45 1.71
C GLY A 231 -11.18 -9.83 0.24
N PRO A 232 -12.12 -10.52 -0.45
CA PRO A 232 -11.97 -10.89 -1.86
C PRO A 232 -11.53 -9.72 -2.74
N GLY A 233 -10.45 -9.93 -3.51
CA GLY A 233 -9.90 -8.93 -4.44
C GLY A 233 -9.25 -7.70 -3.81
N GLN A 234 -9.16 -7.60 -2.48
CA GLN A 234 -8.64 -6.39 -1.82
C GLN A 234 -7.10 -6.34 -1.77
N ALA A 235 -6.44 -7.41 -1.33
CA ALA A 235 -4.97 -7.40 -1.21
C ALA A 235 -4.29 -7.52 -2.57
N MET A 236 -3.38 -6.59 -2.85
CA MET A 236 -2.55 -6.58 -4.08
C MET A 236 -1.04 -6.63 -3.80
N GLY A 237 -0.63 -7.19 -2.65
CA GLY A 237 0.79 -7.37 -2.30
C GLY A 237 1.58 -6.11 -1.93
N LEU A 238 0.88 -4.98 -1.76
CA LEU A 238 1.42 -3.71 -1.26
C LEU A 238 0.67 -3.34 0.03
N SER A 239 1.37 -2.84 1.04
CA SER A 239 0.74 -2.33 2.27
C SER A 239 -0.21 -1.17 1.97
N PHE A 240 -1.34 -1.12 2.69
CA PHE A 240 -2.45 -0.15 2.54
C PHE A 240 -3.15 -0.05 1.18
N SER A 241 -2.58 -0.57 0.09
CA SER A 241 -3.11 -0.47 -1.28
C SER A 241 -4.25 -1.47 -1.56
N VAL A 242 -5.18 -1.07 -2.45
CA VAL A 242 -6.18 -1.96 -3.07
C VAL A 242 -6.28 -1.71 -4.58
N PRO A 243 -6.67 -2.68 -5.42
CA PRO A 243 -6.88 -2.47 -6.85
C PRO A 243 -7.88 -1.35 -7.17
N GLN A 244 -7.79 -0.79 -8.38
CA GLN A 244 -8.80 0.17 -8.87
C GLN A 244 -10.19 -0.50 -8.94
N GLY A 245 -11.25 0.26 -8.66
CA GLY A 245 -12.61 -0.24 -8.52
C GLY A 245 -12.94 -0.88 -7.16
N ILE A 246 -11.94 -1.25 -6.35
CA ILE A 246 -12.16 -1.70 -4.96
C ILE A 246 -12.39 -0.49 -4.05
N LYS A 247 -13.36 -0.61 -3.14
CA LYS A 247 -13.68 0.43 -2.14
C LYS A 247 -12.44 0.77 -1.30
N ILE A 248 -12.07 2.06 -1.29
CA ILE A 248 -10.95 2.61 -0.52
C ILE A 248 -11.12 2.25 0.98
N PRO A 249 -10.16 1.54 1.60
CA PRO A 249 -10.19 1.23 3.04
C PRO A 249 -10.09 2.48 3.91
N SER A 250 -10.64 2.43 5.14
CA SER A 250 -10.69 3.60 6.03
C SER A 250 -9.30 4.13 6.43
N SER A 251 -8.31 3.26 6.61
CA SER A 251 -6.91 3.66 6.84
C SER A 251 -6.34 4.43 5.64
N LEU A 252 -6.56 3.93 4.42
CA LEU A 252 -6.07 4.57 3.20
C LEU A 252 -6.76 5.91 2.93
N LEU A 253 -8.08 5.98 3.16
CA LEU A 253 -8.82 7.25 3.08
C LEU A 253 -8.28 8.29 4.07
N ASN A 254 -7.83 7.88 5.25
CA ASN A 254 -7.20 8.79 6.21
C ASN A 254 -5.76 9.17 5.80
N MET A 255 -4.99 8.27 5.16
CA MET A 255 -3.72 8.63 4.52
C MET A 255 -3.92 9.71 3.45
N TYR A 256 -4.98 9.61 2.62
CA TYR A 256 -5.29 10.64 1.62
C TYR A 256 -5.73 11.98 2.22
N LYS A 257 -6.44 11.99 3.36
CA LYS A 257 -6.76 13.22 4.10
C LYS A 257 -5.49 13.90 4.65
N GLU A 258 -4.60 13.13 5.27
CA GLU A 258 -3.32 13.65 5.77
C GLU A 258 -2.46 14.18 4.61
N LEU A 259 -2.40 13.45 3.50
CA LEU A 259 -1.66 13.89 2.31
C LEU A 259 -2.23 15.20 1.71
N HIS A 260 -3.55 15.33 1.66
CA HIS A 260 -4.22 16.56 1.25
C HIS A 260 -3.90 17.72 2.21
N GLN A 261 -3.89 17.49 3.52
CA GLN A 261 -3.57 18.51 4.53
C GLN A 261 -2.07 18.88 4.56
N ASP A 262 -1.18 17.94 4.26
CA ASP A 262 0.27 18.10 4.36
C ASP A 262 0.91 18.72 3.10
N LEU A 263 0.42 18.31 1.91
CA LEU A 263 0.99 18.64 0.59
C LEU A 263 -0.03 19.21 -0.41
N GLY A 264 -1.30 19.34 -0.06
CA GLY A 264 -2.34 19.88 -0.96
C GLY A 264 -2.80 18.91 -2.06
N CYS A 265 -2.32 17.67 -2.09
CA CYS A 265 -2.69 16.68 -3.12
C CYS A 265 -4.20 16.45 -3.17
N SER A 266 -4.72 16.15 -4.36
CA SER A 266 -6.13 15.78 -4.54
C SER A 266 -6.40 14.37 -4.03
N ILE A 267 -7.54 14.16 -3.37
CA ILE A 267 -7.94 12.84 -2.84
C ILE A 267 -8.38 11.95 -4.02
N PRO A 268 -7.69 10.81 -4.30
CA PRO A 268 -8.00 9.97 -5.44
C PRO A 268 -9.32 9.20 -5.30
N SER A 269 -9.93 8.86 -6.43
CA SER A 269 -11.13 8.02 -6.51
C SER A 269 -10.85 6.51 -6.41
N HIS A 270 -9.58 6.10 -6.28
CA HIS A 270 -9.15 4.71 -6.21
C HIS A 270 -8.12 4.48 -5.09
N GLY A 271 -7.92 3.23 -4.69
CA GLY A 271 -6.95 2.88 -3.63
C GLY A 271 -5.60 2.31 -4.08
N ASN A 272 -5.24 2.42 -5.37
CA ASN A 272 -4.01 1.82 -5.90
C ASN A 272 -2.78 2.72 -5.65
N LEU A 273 -1.75 2.16 -5.00
CA LEU A 273 -0.49 2.84 -4.64
C LEU A 273 0.73 2.42 -5.51
N GLU A 274 0.53 1.70 -6.63
CA GLU A 274 1.61 1.28 -7.55
C GLU A 274 2.53 2.45 -7.94
N ARG A 275 1.99 3.65 -8.16
CA ARG A 275 2.73 4.87 -8.50
C ARG A 275 3.72 5.31 -7.41
N TRP A 276 3.51 4.97 -6.14
CA TRP A 276 4.49 5.22 -5.06
C TRP A 276 5.57 4.13 -5.03
N ALA A 277 5.18 2.85 -5.23
CA ALA A 277 6.11 1.72 -5.23
C ALA A 277 7.19 1.88 -6.31
N VAL A 278 6.79 2.17 -7.55
CA VAL A 278 7.72 2.37 -8.68
C VAL A 278 8.57 3.66 -8.58
N GLN A 279 8.35 4.48 -7.56
CA GLN A 279 9.18 5.64 -7.20
C GLN A 279 10.18 5.36 -6.06
N GLY A 280 10.22 4.13 -5.52
CA GLY A 280 11.12 3.75 -4.42
C GLY A 280 10.47 3.72 -3.03
N VAL A 281 9.13 3.72 -2.93
CA VAL A 281 8.41 3.60 -1.65
C VAL A 281 8.02 2.15 -1.40
N LEU A 282 8.80 1.44 -0.57
CA LEU A 282 8.55 0.04 -0.26
C LEU A 282 7.33 -0.12 0.66
N LEU A 283 6.20 -0.50 0.08
CA LEU A 283 4.92 -0.74 0.74
C LEU A 283 4.86 -2.19 1.29
N LEU A 284 5.59 -2.46 2.38
CA LEU A 284 5.75 -3.82 2.93
C LEU A 284 4.77 -4.10 4.08
N ASN A 285 4.07 -5.23 4.05
CA ASN A 285 3.40 -5.77 5.25
C ASN A 285 4.37 -6.68 6.01
N ALA A 286 4.28 -6.79 7.33
CA ALA A 286 5.08 -7.74 8.11
C ALA A 286 4.60 -9.21 7.97
N VAL A 287 3.35 -9.40 7.58
CA VAL A 287 2.77 -10.70 7.17
C VAL A 287 2.35 -10.57 5.71
N LEU A 288 2.84 -11.44 4.81
CA LEU A 288 2.61 -11.28 3.36
C LEU A 288 1.41 -12.05 2.81
N THR A 289 0.86 -13.01 3.55
CA THR A 289 -0.41 -13.70 3.19
C THR A 289 -1.39 -13.75 4.37
N VAL A 290 -2.68 -13.88 4.08
CA VAL A 290 -3.78 -14.03 5.06
C VAL A 290 -4.91 -14.87 4.46
N ARG A 291 -5.71 -15.54 5.28
CA ARG A 291 -6.95 -16.22 4.84
C ARG A 291 -8.08 -15.22 4.63
N GLN A 292 -8.99 -15.55 3.71
CA GLN A 292 -10.25 -14.87 3.53
C GLN A 292 -11.01 -14.74 4.88
N HIS A 293 -11.40 -13.50 5.19
CA HIS A 293 -12.13 -13.07 6.39
C HIS A 293 -11.47 -13.38 7.75
N GLN A 294 -10.19 -13.78 7.80
CA GLN A 294 -9.47 -14.07 9.05
C GLN A 294 -8.21 -13.20 9.18
N ALA A 295 -8.36 -11.95 9.64
CA ALA A 295 -7.24 -11.07 9.94
C ALA A 295 -6.18 -11.77 10.83
N ASN A 296 -4.91 -11.56 10.52
CA ASN A 296 -3.76 -12.12 11.23
C ASN A 296 -3.67 -13.67 11.26
N SER A 297 -4.40 -14.40 10.39
CA SER A 297 -4.38 -15.88 10.36
C SER A 297 -2.98 -16.50 10.21
N HIS A 298 -2.06 -15.81 9.53
CA HIS A 298 -0.69 -16.27 9.27
C HIS A 298 0.38 -15.54 10.11
N ALA A 299 -0.02 -14.80 11.14
CA ALA A 299 0.93 -14.24 12.10
C ALA A 299 1.69 -15.37 12.83
N LYS A 300 2.97 -15.14 13.13
CA LYS A 300 3.92 -16.06 13.78
C LYS A 300 4.21 -17.33 12.98
N LYS A 301 3.97 -17.32 11.66
CA LYS A 301 4.23 -18.46 10.75
C LYS A 301 5.59 -18.39 10.04
N GLY A 302 6.31 -17.29 10.19
CA GLY A 302 7.65 -17.08 9.61
C GLY A 302 7.76 -15.81 8.77
N TRP A 303 6.62 -15.24 8.31
CA TRP A 303 6.61 -13.99 7.55
C TRP A 303 7.28 -12.84 8.30
N GLU A 304 7.07 -12.74 9.62
CA GLU A 304 7.70 -11.68 10.39
C GLU A 304 9.24 -11.80 10.45
N GLN A 305 9.81 -13.01 10.32
CA GLN A 305 11.26 -13.19 10.26
C GLN A 305 11.81 -12.82 8.88
N PHE A 306 11.11 -13.17 7.81
CA PHE A 306 11.45 -12.74 6.45
C PHE A 306 11.40 -11.23 6.30
N THR A 307 10.31 -10.61 6.77
CA THR A 307 10.12 -9.16 6.65
C THR A 307 11.01 -8.36 7.59
N ASP A 308 11.35 -8.90 8.77
CA ASP A 308 12.39 -8.32 9.62
C ASP A 308 13.76 -8.39 8.93
N SER A 309 14.13 -9.50 8.28
CA SER A 309 15.41 -9.61 7.57
C SER A 309 15.48 -8.73 6.31
N VAL A 310 14.36 -8.47 5.64
CA VAL A 310 14.25 -7.43 4.59
C VAL A 310 14.55 -6.03 5.15
N ILE A 311 14.01 -5.68 6.32
CA ILE A 311 14.26 -4.39 6.99
C ILE A 311 15.73 -4.28 7.44
N GLU A 312 16.26 -5.32 8.09
CA GLU A 312 17.66 -5.41 8.49
C GLU A 312 18.62 -5.28 7.28
N THR A 313 18.27 -5.88 6.14
CA THR A 313 19.07 -5.81 4.91
C THR A 313 19.09 -4.39 4.32
N ILE A 314 17.96 -3.69 4.31
CA ILE A 314 17.93 -2.26 3.96
C ILE A 314 18.81 -1.47 4.93
N SER A 315 18.67 -1.72 6.24
CA SER A 315 19.42 -1.02 7.28
C SER A 315 20.93 -1.31 7.26
N ALA A 316 21.35 -2.48 6.79
CA ALA A 316 22.75 -2.85 6.68
C ALA A 316 23.37 -2.26 5.40
N LYS A 317 22.73 -2.48 4.24
CA LYS A 317 23.32 -2.24 2.91
C LYS A 317 23.01 -0.87 2.29
N LYS A 318 22.09 -0.07 2.83
CA LYS A 318 21.77 1.30 2.36
C LYS A 318 22.06 2.36 3.43
N THR A 319 21.81 3.62 3.10
CA THR A 319 21.84 4.83 3.96
C THR A 319 20.71 5.77 3.54
N GLY A 320 20.37 6.78 4.36
CA GLY A 320 19.42 7.86 4.01
C GLY A 320 17.93 7.45 3.90
N ILE A 321 17.61 6.15 3.97
CA ILE A 321 16.25 5.63 3.84
C ILE A 321 15.32 6.19 4.93
N VAL A 322 14.12 6.60 4.52
CA VAL A 322 13.08 7.11 5.42
C VAL A 322 12.07 6.01 5.77
N PHE A 323 12.00 5.63 7.04
CA PHE A 323 11.06 4.62 7.55
C PHE A 323 9.85 5.28 8.22
N LEU A 324 8.66 5.08 7.66
CA LEU A 324 7.39 5.60 8.17
C LEU A 324 6.73 4.53 9.04
N LEU A 325 6.82 4.69 10.36
CA LEU A 325 6.37 3.71 11.35
C LEU A 325 5.06 4.17 12.01
N TRP A 326 3.95 3.74 11.42
CA TRP A 326 2.59 4.13 11.82
C TRP A 326 1.95 3.13 12.80
N GLY A 327 1.88 3.53 14.08
CA GLY A 327 1.36 2.75 15.18
C GLY A 327 2.33 1.72 15.76
N ASN A 328 2.02 1.25 16.97
CA ASN A 328 2.93 0.48 17.83
C ASN A 328 3.54 -0.76 17.15
N TYR A 329 2.78 -1.45 16.29
CA TYR A 329 3.26 -2.65 15.57
C TYR A 329 4.39 -2.31 14.59
N ALA A 330 4.23 -1.25 13.79
CA ALA A 330 5.29 -0.75 12.90
C ALA A 330 6.43 -0.11 13.70
N GLN A 331 6.13 0.66 14.74
CA GLN A 331 7.15 1.30 15.59
C GLN A 331 8.07 0.29 16.27
N ALA A 332 7.57 -0.89 16.66
CA ALA A 332 8.38 -1.97 17.23
C ALA A 332 9.47 -2.51 16.28
N LYS A 333 9.39 -2.21 14.97
CA LYS A 333 10.40 -2.54 13.97
C LYS A 333 11.61 -1.58 14.01
N SER A 334 11.57 -0.47 14.75
CA SER A 334 12.73 0.44 14.83
C SER A 334 13.99 -0.20 15.43
N ARG A 335 13.83 -1.30 16.19
CA ARG A 335 14.94 -2.14 16.68
C ARG A 335 15.81 -2.77 15.58
N LEU A 336 15.32 -2.79 14.34
CA LEU A 336 15.94 -3.41 13.15
C LEU A 336 16.65 -2.37 12.27
N ILE A 337 16.64 -1.10 12.69
CA ILE A 337 17.00 0.05 11.87
C ILE A 337 18.05 0.86 12.63
N ASP A 338 19.18 1.09 11.99
CA ASP A 338 20.24 1.97 12.49
C ASP A 338 19.81 3.44 12.35
N GLU A 339 19.31 4.03 13.44
CA GLU A 339 18.87 5.44 13.52
C GLU A 339 20.03 6.45 13.27
N ASN A 340 21.29 6.01 13.17
CA ASN A 340 22.42 6.86 12.73
C ASN A 340 22.57 6.90 11.20
N LYS A 341 22.09 5.87 10.49
CA LYS A 341 22.17 5.74 9.03
C LYS A 341 20.86 6.08 8.32
N HIS A 342 19.75 6.11 9.04
CA HIS A 342 18.39 6.13 8.52
C HIS A 342 17.47 7.04 9.32
N HIS A 343 16.44 7.59 8.67
CA HIS A 343 15.50 8.51 9.30
C HIS A 343 14.22 7.77 9.65
N ILE A 344 13.77 7.84 10.91
CA ILE A 344 12.53 7.18 11.33
C ILE A 344 11.47 8.20 11.72
N LEU A 345 10.33 8.16 11.02
CA LEU A 345 9.17 8.99 11.26
C LEU A 345 8.10 8.15 11.98
N LYS A 346 7.92 8.37 13.28
CA LYS A 346 7.00 7.61 14.16
C LYS A 346 5.72 8.42 14.41
N ALA A 347 4.55 7.86 14.10
CA ALA A 347 3.23 8.47 14.32
C ALA A 347 2.17 7.41 14.68
N ALA A 348 0.95 7.81 15.02
CA ALA A 348 -0.15 6.86 15.25
C ALA A 348 -0.57 6.13 13.95
N HIS A 349 -1.34 5.05 14.07
CA HIS A 349 -1.81 4.30 12.89
C HIS A 349 -2.98 5.03 12.20
N PRO A 350 -3.05 5.09 10.85
CA PRO A 350 -4.11 5.79 10.11
C PRO A 350 -5.54 5.22 10.24
N SER A 351 -5.76 4.08 10.89
CA SER A 351 -7.13 3.57 11.10
C SER A 351 -7.98 4.51 11.95
N GLY A 352 -9.30 4.49 11.77
CA GLY A 352 -10.23 5.38 12.48
C GLY A 352 -10.16 5.34 14.01
N LEU A 353 -9.64 4.25 14.59
CA LEU A 353 -9.41 4.11 16.03
C LEU A 353 -8.26 4.98 16.58
N SER A 354 -7.35 5.44 15.72
CA SER A 354 -6.10 6.11 16.13
C SER A 354 -5.71 7.31 15.27
N ALA A 355 -6.35 7.58 14.15
CA ALA A 355 -5.92 8.65 13.24
C ALA A 355 -5.92 10.06 13.90
N HIS A 356 -6.98 10.36 14.66
CA HIS A 356 -7.09 11.59 15.47
C HIS A 356 -6.19 11.63 16.72
N ARG A 357 -5.47 10.54 17.02
CA ARG A 357 -4.55 10.42 18.17
C ARG A 357 -3.08 10.54 17.73
N GLY A 358 -2.81 11.33 16.69
CA GLY A 358 -1.46 11.63 16.20
C GLY A 358 -1.03 10.93 14.90
N PHE A 359 -1.97 10.65 13.98
CA PHE A 359 -1.64 10.44 12.55
C PHE A 359 -1.93 11.72 11.75
N PHE A 360 -3.12 12.31 11.95
CA PHE A 360 -3.43 13.61 11.37
C PHE A 360 -2.51 14.70 11.95
N GLY A 361 -1.93 15.51 11.08
CA GLY A 361 -0.92 16.51 11.42
C GLY A 361 0.50 15.96 11.68
N CYS A 362 0.78 14.68 11.38
CA CYS A 362 2.14 14.13 11.50
C CYS A 362 3.11 14.70 10.45
N ARG A 363 2.57 15.12 9.30
CA ARG A 363 3.29 15.69 8.15
C ARG A 363 4.39 14.79 7.60
N HIS A 364 4.18 13.47 7.61
CA HIS A 364 5.22 12.52 7.20
C HIS A 364 5.53 12.58 5.70
N PHE A 365 4.61 13.00 4.83
CA PHE A 365 4.83 13.01 3.38
C PHE A 365 5.76 14.17 2.98
N SER A 366 5.50 15.39 3.46
CA SER A 366 6.37 16.54 3.28
C SER A 366 7.72 16.39 3.98
N ARG A 367 7.73 15.81 5.20
CA ARG A 367 8.98 15.51 5.92
C ARG A 367 9.83 14.46 5.20
N THR A 368 9.21 13.44 4.60
CA THR A 368 9.93 12.46 3.77
C THR A 368 10.57 13.14 2.56
N ASN A 369 9.84 14.00 1.84
CA ASN A 369 10.39 14.71 0.68
C ASN A 369 11.53 15.65 1.08
N ARG A 370 11.39 16.44 2.16
CA ARG A 370 12.47 17.28 2.67
C ARG A 370 13.75 16.48 2.97
N ILE A 371 13.64 15.33 3.64
CA ILE A 371 14.80 14.48 3.95
C ILE A 371 15.47 13.97 2.67
N LEU A 372 14.69 13.58 1.66
CA LEU A 372 15.22 13.18 0.36
C LEU A 372 15.92 14.36 -0.36
N GLU A 373 15.34 15.56 -0.32
CA GLU A 373 15.91 16.79 -0.90
C GLU A 373 17.22 17.19 -0.24
N GLU A 374 17.28 17.17 1.10
CA GLU A 374 18.50 17.39 1.90
C GLU A 374 19.59 16.34 1.55
N ALA A 375 19.19 15.09 1.30
CA ALA A 375 20.04 14.01 0.82
C ALA A 375 20.28 13.99 -0.71
N LYS A 376 19.88 15.06 -1.44
CA LYS A 376 19.99 15.20 -2.91
C LYS A 376 19.37 14.05 -3.72
N THR A 377 18.42 13.33 -3.12
CA THR A 377 17.66 12.22 -3.71
C THR A 377 16.33 12.75 -4.23
N THR A 378 15.87 12.28 -5.39
CA THR A 378 14.58 12.68 -5.96
C THR A 378 13.43 12.48 -4.96
N PRO A 379 12.59 13.49 -4.68
CA PRO A 379 11.37 13.36 -3.89
C PRO A 379 10.43 12.24 -4.35
N VAL A 380 9.43 11.91 -3.52
CA VAL A 380 8.26 11.16 -4.02
C VAL A 380 7.22 12.17 -4.51
N ASP A 381 6.78 12.02 -5.76
CA ASP A 381 5.51 12.57 -6.19
C ASP A 381 4.39 11.72 -5.58
N TRP A 382 3.82 12.24 -4.49
CA TRP A 382 2.77 11.56 -3.72
C TRP A 382 1.38 11.67 -4.36
N GLN A 383 1.17 12.53 -5.37
CA GLN A 383 -0.10 12.54 -6.08
C GLN A 383 -0.28 11.21 -6.82
N LEU A 384 -1.49 10.66 -6.77
CA LEU A 384 -1.89 9.45 -7.50
C LEU A 384 -2.67 9.82 -8.75
#